data_AF-A0A2T2U5J9-F1
#
_entry.id   AF-A0A2T2U5J9-F1
#
_cell.length_a   1.000
_cell.length_b   1.000
_cell.length_c   1.000
_cell.angle_alpha   90.00
_cell.angle_beta   90.00
_cell.angle_gamma   90.00
#
_symmetry.space_group_name_H-M   'P 1'
#
loop_
_entity.id
_entity.type
_entity.pdbx_description
1 polymer ?
#
loop_
_entity_poly.entity_id
_entity_poly.type
_entity_poly.pdbx_seq_one_letter_code
_entity_poly.pdbx_strand_id
1 'polypeptide(L)'
;IFFLVATTINVDTGIGMTLPPKLKDNQEPPPVKDRNMLKVLVNSKGDVLIEEKPSSVNQVRKEVKKHVQNNGSNPDYAVNADKAVVSIKTAQQTPYDKYIDVLDEAWLAYFQMWDVAAQQRGYDDYDAFKNENPTDPGQKNAIRKKLPAQISIAEPGRGAGGGGSG
;
A
#
# COMPACT_ATOMS: atom_id res chain seq x y z
N ILE A 1 14.41 7.92 -50.26
CA ILE A 1 13.81 6.62 -50.63
C ILE A 1 13.83 5.76 -49.37
N PHE A 2 12.67 5.37 -48.84
CA PHE A 2 12.52 4.50 -47.66
C PHE A 2 12.06 3.11 -48.14
N PHE A 3 12.63 2.04 -47.58
CA PHE A 3 12.25 0.65 -47.86
C PHE A 3 11.55 0.04 -46.64
N LEU A 4 10.44 -0.65 -46.89
CA LEU A 4 9.64 -1.37 -45.91
C LEU A 4 9.80 -2.86 -46.21
N VAL A 5 10.37 -3.64 -45.28
CA VAL A 5 10.39 -5.10 -45.38
C VAL A 5 9.11 -5.62 -44.72
N ALA A 6 8.22 -6.17 -45.54
CA ALA A 6 6.98 -6.79 -45.08
C ALA A 6 7.23 -8.27 -44.76
N THR A 7 7.08 -8.67 -43.50
CA THR A 7 7.09 -10.08 -43.13
C THR A 7 5.74 -10.70 -43.49
N THR A 8 5.76 -11.73 -44.34
CA THR A 8 4.58 -12.50 -44.78
C THR A 8 3.95 -13.27 -43.63
N ILE A 9 2.65 -13.07 -43.37
CA ILE A 9 1.87 -13.81 -42.37
C ILE A 9 1.45 -15.16 -42.96
N ASN A 10 1.83 -16.25 -42.29
CA ASN A 10 1.32 -17.60 -42.58
C ASN A 10 0.09 -17.85 -41.71
N VAL A 11 -1.08 -18.01 -42.34
CA VAL A 11 -2.36 -18.33 -41.73
C VAL A 11 -2.65 -19.80 -41.97
N ASP A 12 -2.67 -20.62 -40.92
CA ASP A 12 -3.48 -21.83 -40.89
C ASP A 12 -3.51 -22.48 -39.49
N THR A 13 -4.45 -22.03 -38.66
CA THR A 13 -5.27 -22.92 -37.80
C THR A 13 -6.47 -22.10 -37.34
N GLY A 14 -7.67 -22.49 -37.77
CA GLY A 14 -8.92 -21.84 -37.41
C GLY A 14 -9.17 -21.83 -35.91
N ILE A 15 -9.38 -20.65 -35.36
CA ILE A 15 -10.06 -20.44 -34.08
C ILE A 15 -11.13 -19.38 -34.36
N GLY A 16 -12.40 -19.78 -34.28
CA GLY A 16 -13.51 -18.84 -34.31
C GLY A 16 -13.44 -17.94 -33.09
N MET A 17 -12.82 -16.77 -33.24
CA MET A 17 -12.93 -15.69 -32.28
C MET A 17 -14.10 -14.82 -32.71
N THR A 18 -15.26 -14.98 -32.07
CA THR A 18 -16.18 -13.85 -31.98
C THR A 18 -15.46 -12.77 -31.19
N LEU A 19 -15.32 -11.58 -31.78
CA LEU A 19 -14.92 -10.41 -31.02
C LEU A 19 -15.91 -10.25 -29.86
N PRO A 20 -15.44 -10.15 -28.60
CA PRO A 20 -16.34 -9.69 -27.55
C PRO A 20 -16.94 -8.37 -28.01
N PRO A 21 -18.25 -8.15 -27.76
CA PRO A 21 -18.93 -6.94 -28.21
C PRO A 21 -18.10 -5.73 -27.78
N LYS A 22 -17.91 -4.77 -28.70
CA LYS A 22 -17.20 -3.52 -28.40
C LYS A 22 -17.74 -3.01 -27.07
N LEU A 23 -16.87 -2.88 -26.07
CA LEU A 23 -17.22 -2.20 -24.84
C LEU A 23 -17.78 -0.85 -25.28
N LYS A 24 -19.02 -0.54 -24.91
CA LYS A 24 -19.62 0.75 -25.24
C LYS A 24 -18.62 1.81 -24.80
N ASP A 25 -18.21 2.69 -25.71
CA ASP A 25 -17.26 3.78 -25.50
C ASP A 25 -17.83 4.78 -24.48
N ASN A 26 -17.93 4.39 -23.21
CA ASN A 26 -18.03 5.28 -22.05
C ASN A 26 -17.97 4.58 -20.68
N GLN A 27 -17.34 3.42 -20.57
CA GLN A 27 -16.95 2.91 -19.25
C GLN A 27 -15.45 3.06 -19.14
N GLU A 28 -14.99 4.15 -18.48
CA GLU A 28 -13.68 4.10 -17.85
C GLU A 28 -13.66 2.81 -17.04
N PRO A 29 -12.69 1.90 -17.27
CA PRO A 29 -12.56 0.72 -16.42
C PRO A 29 -12.54 1.23 -14.99
N PRO A 30 -13.35 0.64 -14.07
CA PRO A 30 -13.42 1.14 -12.71
C PRO A 30 -11.98 1.29 -12.22
N PRO A 31 -11.58 2.46 -11.66
CA PRO A 31 -10.21 2.68 -11.26
C PRO A 31 -9.83 1.50 -10.39
N VAL A 32 -8.87 0.70 -10.85
CA VAL A 32 -8.41 -0.47 -10.11
C VAL A 32 -7.81 0.09 -8.84
N LYS A 33 -8.62 0.20 -7.78
CA LYS A 33 -8.10 0.43 -6.45
C LYS A 33 -7.13 -0.72 -6.23
N ASP A 34 -5.85 -0.42 -6.08
CA ASP A 34 -4.92 -1.44 -5.62
C ASP A 34 -5.35 -1.76 -4.20
N ARG A 35 -6.15 -2.82 -4.05
CA ARG A 35 -6.68 -3.28 -2.76
C ARG A 35 -5.57 -3.54 -1.74
N ASN A 36 -4.32 -3.65 -2.17
CA ASN A 36 -3.18 -3.83 -1.27
C ASN A 36 -2.61 -2.51 -0.73
N MET A 37 -3.06 -1.36 -1.24
CA MET A 37 -2.62 -0.04 -0.81
C MET A 37 -3.71 0.69 -0.03
N LEU A 38 -3.47 0.92 1.26
CA LEU A 38 -4.28 1.81 2.09
C LEU A 38 -3.77 3.24 1.95
N LYS A 39 -4.60 4.13 1.41
CA LYS A 39 -4.25 5.54 1.22
C LYS A 39 -4.64 6.37 2.44
N VAL A 40 -3.66 7.04 3.03
CA VAL A 40 -3.83 8.03 4.10
C VAL A 40 -3.31 9.38 3.59
N LEU A 41 -4.20 10.35 3.47
CA LEU A 41 -3.87 11.69 2.99
C LEU A 41 -4.01 12.69 4.14
N VAL A 42 -3.06 13.59 4.28
CA VAL A 42 -3.13 14.72 5.22
C VAL A 42 -3.06 16.02 4.43
N ASN A 43 -4.07 16.87 4.55
CA ASN A 43 -4.10 18.14 3.82
C ASN A 43 -3.32 19.24 4.57
N SER A 44 -3.31 20.46 4.03
CA SER A 44 -2.62 21.61 4.63
C SER A 44 -3.28 22.15 5.89
N LYS A 45 -4.51 21.73 6.20
CA LYS A 45 -5.21 22.07 7.45
C LYS A 45 -5.01 21.01 8.54
N GLY A 46 -4.35 19.91 8.21
CA GLY A 46 -4.20 18.76 9.11
C GLY A 46 -5.39 17.79 9.09
N ASP A 47 -6.36 17.98 8.19
CA ASP A 47 -7.45 17.02 8.04
C ASP A 47 -6.95 15.73 7.40
N VAL A 48 -7.44 14.59 7.89
CA VAL A 48 -7.04 13.26 7.45
C VAL A 48 -8.13 12.66 6.56
N LEU A 49 -7.74 12.11 5.42
CA LEU A 49 -8.58 11.24 4.60
C LEU A 49 -7.99 9.83 4.60
N ILE A 50 -8.83 8.82 4.82
CA ILE A 50 -8.48 7.41 4.63
C ILE A 50 -9.35 6.88 3.50
N GLU A 51 -8.73 6.32 2.46
CA GLU A 51 -9.45 5.87 1.25
C GLU A 51 -10.38 6.95 0.69
N GLU A 52 -9.90 8.20 0.65
CA GLU A 52 -10.61 9.39 0.16
C GLU A 52 -11.82 9.81 1.02
N LYS A 53 -12.03 9.17 2.18
CA LYS A 53 -13.11 9.48 3.12
C LYS A 53 -12.59 10.30 4.29
N PRO A 54 -13.30 11.38 4.71
CA PRO A 54 -12.98 12.12 5.92
C PRO A 54 -12.85 11.20 7.13
N SER A 55 -11.75 11.34 7.86
CA SER A 55 -11.41 10.49 8.99
C SER A 55 -10.65 11.28 10.06
N SER A 56 -10.35 10.63 11.18
CA SER A 56 -9.51 11.20 12.23
C SER A 56 -8.19 10.45 12.34
N VAL A 57 -7.19 11.12 12.94
CA VAL A 57 -5.86 10.53 13.17
C VAL A 57 -5.97 9.19 13.90
N ASN A 58 -6.78 9.10 14.95
CA ASN A 58 -6.98 7.86 15.71
C ASN A 58 -7.57 6.70 14.89
N GLN A 59 -8.27 6.98 13.78
CA GLN A 59 -8.77 5.92 12.89
C GLN A 59 -7.66 5.34 12.01
N VAL A 60 -6.55 6.05 11.78
CA VAL A 60 -5.41 5.55 11.00
C VAL A 60 -4.94 4.22 11.56
N ARG A 61 -4.73 4.13 12.88
CA ARG A 61 -4.31 2.88 13.52
C ARG A 61 -5.29 1.74 13.28
N LYS A 62 -6.60 2.01 13.44
CA LYS A 62 -7.66 1.00 13.27
C LYS A 62 -7.71 0.51 11.82
N GLU A 63 -7.64 1.41 10.86
CA GLU A 63 -7.69 1.08 9.44
C GLU A 63 -6.42 0.36 8.97
N VAL A 64 -5.24 0.74 9.47
CA VAL A 64 -3.99 0.01 9.20
C VAL A 64 -4.08 -1.43 9.71
N LYS A 65 -4.57 -1.66 10.94
CA LYS A 65 -4.74 -3.02 11.47
C LYS A 65 -5.70 -3.85 10.62
N LYS A 66 -6.87 -3.29 10.29
CA LYS A 66 -7.84 -3.97 9.40
C LYS A 66 -7.22 -4.31 8.06
N HIS A 67 -6.50 -3.35 7.46
CA HIS A 67 -5.86 -3.53 6.17
C HIS A 67 -4.86 -4.67 6.16
N VAL A 68 -3.93 -4.66 7.12
CA VAL A 68 -2.85 -5.65 7.21
C VAL A 68 -3.37 -7.04 7.60
N GLN A 69 -4.36 -7.10 8.51
CA GLN A 69 -4.89 -8.37 9.03
C GLN A 69 -6.05 -8.95 8.21
N ASN A 70 -6.45 -8.30 7.11
CA ASN A 70 -7.60 -8.68 6.31
C ASN A 70 -7.51 -10.10 5.73
N ASN A 71 -6.31 -10.54 5.33
CA ASN A 71 -6.08 -11.87 4.72
C ASN A 71 -7.08 -12.21 3.59
N GLY A 72 -7.49 -11.21 2.81
CA GLY A 72 -8.35 -11.37 1.65
C GLY A 72 -9.86 -11.41 1.94
N SER A 73 -10.29 -11.40 3.20
CA SER A 73 -11.70 -11.52 3.59
C SER A 73 -12.59 -10.38 3.06
N ASN A 74 -12.08 -9.16 3.06
CA ASN A 74 -12.77 -7.99 2.50
C ASN A 74 -12.00 -7.48 1.25
N PRO A 75 -12.66 -7.28 0.10
CA PRO A 75 -12.02 -6.77 -1.12
C PRO A 75 -11.46 -5.36 -1.01
N ASP A 76 -11.94 -4.55 -0.06
CA ASP A 76 -11.47 -3.17 0.16
C ASP A 76 -10.08 -3.09 0.80
N TYR A 77 -9.57 -4.20 1.32
CA TYR A 77 -8.31 -4.28 2.05
C TYR A 77 -7.36 -5.32 1.45
N ALA A 78 -6.11 -5.32 1.93
CA ALA A 78 -5.02 -6.12 1.38
C ALA A 78 -5.32 -7.61 1.36
N VAL A 79 -4.78 -8.29 0.34
CA VAL A 79 -4.96 -9.74 0.19
C VAL A 79 -4.26 -10.49 1.33
N ASN A 80 -3.14 -9.98 1.82
CA ASN A 80 -2.42 -10.49 2.99
C ASN A 80 -1.45 -9.43 3.51
N ALA A 81 -0.85 -9.69 4.67
CA ALA A 81 0.09 -8.78 5.31
C ALA A 81 1.34 -8.49 4.45
N ASP A 82 1.83 -9.46 3.67
CA ASP A 82 3.03 -9.31 2.82
C ASP A 82 2.83 -8.36 1.63
N LYS A 83 1.58 -8.11 1.26
CA LYS A 83 1.22 -7.16 0.20
C LYS A 83 0.72 -5.83 0.76
N ALA A 84 0.40 -5.76 2.05
CA ALA A 84 -0.28 -4.61 2.64
C ALA A 84 0.64 -3.38 2.73
N VAL A 85 0.49 -2.46 1.78
CA VAL A 85 1.17 -1.16 1.76
C VAL A 85 0.29 -0.10 2.41
N VAL A 86 0.87 0.70 3.30
CA VAL A 86 0.24 1.91 3.87
C VAL A 86 0.90 3.11 3.22
N SER A 87 0.16 3.85 2.40
CA SER A 87 0.64 5.03 1.67
C SER A 87 0.20 6.29 2.39
N ILE A 88 1.13 7.00 3.02
CA ILE A 88 0.89 8.26 3.74
C ILE A 88 1.40 9.40 2.86
N LYS A 89 0.51 10.31 2.46
CA LYS A 89 0.84 11.46 1.64
C LYS A 89 0.40 12.75 2.31
N THR A 90 1.28 13.74 2.32
CA THR A 90 1.01 15.06 2.92
C THR A 90 0.93 16.16 1.86
N ALA A 91 0.33 17.30 2.22
CA ALA A 91 0.30 18.52 1.42
C ALA A 91 1.43 19.50 1.83
N GLN A 92 1.83 20.42 0.94
CA GLN A 92 3.05 21.27 1.09
C GLN A 92 3.10 22.07 2.40
N GLN A 93 1.94 22.33 2.98
CA GLN A 93 1.79 23.12 4.19
C GLN A 93 1.10 22.31 5.30
N THR A 94 1.18 20.98 5.26
CA THR A 94 0.69 20.13 6.36
C THR A 94 1.44 20.48 7.64
N PRO A 95 0.74 20.80 8.73
CA PRO A 95 1.38 21.03 10.02
C PRO A 95 2.23 19.82 10.42
N TYR A 96 3.47 20.09 10.87
CA TYR A 96 4.43 19.02 11.14
C TYR A 96 3.95 18.06 12.24
N ASP A 97 3.32 18.59 13.29
CA ASP A 97 2.68 17.81 14.35
C ASP A 97 1.64 16.83 13.79
N LYS A 98 0.79 17.29 12.86
CA LYS A 98 -0.23 16.44 12.23
C LYS A 98 0.38 15.32 11.40
N TYR A 99 1.48 15.59 10.71
CA TYR A 99 2.24 14.57 9.99
C TYR A 99 2.81 13.50 10.94
N ILE A 100 3.42 13.93 12.05
CA ILE A 100 3.96 13.01 13.06
C ILE A 100 2.85 12.20 13.71
N ASP A 101 1.73 12.83 14.11
CA ASP A 101 0.60 12.12 14.73
C ASP A 101 0.09 10.96 13.83
N VAL A 102 0.01 11.20 12.51
CA VAL A 102 -0.43 10.18 11.54
C VAL A 102 0.59 9.04 11.39
N LEU A 103 1.89 9.37 11.37
CA LEU A 103 2.94 8.36 11.34
C LEU A 103 2.96 7.50 12.59
N ASP A 104 2.79 8.13 13.76
CA ASP A 104 2.77 7.44 15.05
C ASP A 104 1.60 6.47 15.12
N GLU A 105 0.40 6.88 14.70
CA GLU A 105 -0.76 5.99 14.65
C GLU A 105 -0.56 4.79 13.71
N ALA A 106 0.12 5.00 12.57
CA ALA A 106 0.47 3.90 11.66
C ALA A 106 1.50 2.94 12.27
N TRP A 107 2.53 3.44 12.96
CA TRP A 107 3.53 2.60 13.63
C TRP A 107 2.96 1.88 14.85
N LEU A 108 2.14 2.55 15.67
CA LEU A 108 1.46 1.94 16.80
C LEU A 108 0.55 0.79 16.37
N ALA A 109 -0.04 0.84 15.16
CA ALA A 109 -0.76 -0.30 14.61
C ALA A 109 0.14 -1.54 14.48
N TYR A 110 1.34 -1.37 13.90
CA TYR A 110 2.30 -2.46 13.75
C TYR A 110 2.86 -2.96 15.08
N PHE A 111 3.22 -2.06 16.01
CA PHE A 111 3.69 -2.46 17.33
C PHE A 111 2.66 -3.32 18.06
N GLN A 112 1.40 -2.88 18.07
CA GLN A 112 0.32 -3.67 18.68
C GLN A 112 0.07 -5.00 17.97
N MET A 113 0.22 -5.08 16.64
CA MET A 113 0.09 -6.35 15.92
C MET A 113 1.25 -7.31 16.24
N TRP A 114 2.46 -6.79 16.41
CA TRP A 114 3.62 -7.58 16.78
C TRP A 114 3.56 -8.06 18.22
N ASP A 115 3.08 -7.23 19.16
CA ASP A 115 2.84 -7.62 20.55
C ASP A 115 1.85 -8.78 20.62
N VAL A 116 0.71 -8.66 19.94
CA VAL A 116 -0.29 -9.74 19.88
C VAL A 116 0.30 -11.00 19.26
N ALA A 117 1.12 -10.87 18.20
CA ALA A 117 1.78 -12.02 17.58
C ALA A 117 2.83 -12.68 18.48
N ALA A 118 3.47 -11.92 19.38
CA ALA A 118 4.40 -12.43 20.38
C ALA A 118 3.65 -13.13 21.51
N GLN A 119 2.55 -12.55 21.98
CA GLN A 119 1.66 -13.15 22.99
C GLN A 119 1.07 -14.47 22.53
N GLN A 120 0.69 -14.58 21.26
CA GLN A 120 0.24 -15.85 20.65
C GLN A 120 1.33 -16.94 20.65
N ARG A 121 2.59 -16.58 20.85
CA ARG A 121 3.74 -17.49 20.96
C ARG A 121 4.20 -17.73 22.40
N GLY A 122 3.51 -17.15 23.38
CA GLY A 122 3.80 -17.33 24.81
C GLY A 122 4.76 -16.30 25.43
N TYR A 123 5.03 -15.18 24.76
CA TYR A 123 5.83 -14.08 25.31
C TYR A 123 4.93 -12.98 25.88
N ASP A 124 5.43 -12.20 26.85
CA ASP A 124 4.64 -11.10 27.45
C ASP A 124 4.31 -10.00 26.42
N ASP A 125 5.30 -9.63 25.60
CA ASP A 125 5.18 -8.63 24.54
C ASP A 125 6.22 -8.87 23.43
N TYR A 126 6.26 -7.97 22.44
CA TYR A 126 7.21 -8.06 21.33
C TYR A 126 8.67 -7.83 21.75
N ASP A 127 8.92 -7.04 22.80
CA ASP A 127 10.27 -6.77 23.29
C ASP A 127 10.86 -8.00 23.97
N ALA A 128 10.09 -8.70 24.80
CA ALA A 128 10.44 -9.99 25.38
C ALA A 128 10.77 -11.02 24.28
N PHE A 129 9.91 -11.11 23.25
CA PHE A 129 10.17 -11.99 22.10
C PHE A 129 11.50 -11.67 21.40
N LYS A 130 11.80 -10.39 21.13
CA LYS A 130 13.05 -9.98 20.50
C LYS A 130 14.28 -10.29 21.36
N ASN A 131 14.17 -10.11 22.67
CA ASN A 131 15.29 -10.34 23.61
C ASN A 131 15.67 -11.83 23.66
N GLU A 132 14.67 -12.72 23.64
CA GLU A 132 14.90 -14.17 23.61
C GLU A 132 15.23 -14.72 22.21
N ASN A 133 14.86 -13.99 21.16
CA ASN A 133 15.13 -14.35 19.77
C ASN A 133 15.94 -13.25 19.05
N PRO A 134 17.18 -12.98 19.50
CA PRO A 134 18.01 -11.94 18.92
C PRO A 134 18.32 -12.27 17.46
N THR A 135 18.32 -11.24 16.62
CA THR A 135 18.68 -11.33 15.20
C THR A 135 19.75 -10.30 14.88
N ASP A 136 20.61 -10.59 13.92
CA ASP A 136 21.60 -9.62 13.45
C ASP A 136 20.94 -8.30 13.02
N PRO A 137 21.63 -7.16 13.20
CA PRO A 137 21.14 -5.87 12.72
C PRO A 137 20.70 -5.94 11.24
N GLY A 138 19.49 -5.47 10.96
CA GLY A 138 18.90 -5.49 9.62
C GLY A 138 18.17 -6.79 9.25
N GLN A 139 18.33 -7.89 10.00
CA GLN A 139 17.52 -9.09 9.79
C GLN A 139 16.15 -8.97 10.43
N LYS A 140 15.11 -9.44 9.73
CA LYS A 140 13.76 -9.53 10.28
C LYS A 140 13.60 -10.83 11.08
N ASN A 141 13.11 -10.73 12.32
CA ASN A 141 12.67 -11.90 13.07
C ASN A 141 11.37 -12.50 12.50
N ALA A 142 11.00 -13.68 13.00
CA ALA A 142 9.87 -14.46 12.49
C ALA A 142 8.52 -13.71 12.52
N ILE A 143 8.31 -12.81 13.49
CA ILE A 143 7.09 -11.98 13.55
C ILE A 143 7.12 -10.92 12.44
N ARG A 144 8.22 -10.17 12.30
CA ARG A 144 8.37 -9.15 11.25
C ARG A 144 8.45 -9.71 9.82
N LYS A 145 8.82 -10.99 9.68
CA LYS A 145 8.73 -11.72 8.41
C LYS A 145 7.28 -12.02 8.02
N LYS A 146 6.41 -12.35 8.99
CA LYS A 146 4.99 -12.66 8.76
C LYS A 146 4.11 -11.40 8.71
N LEU A 147 4.51 -10.34 9.42
CA LEU A 147 3.80 -9.07 9.51
C LEU A 147 4.79 -7.93 9.16
N PRO A 148 5.21 -7.81 7.89
CA PRO A 148 6.11 -6.74 7.49
C PRO A 148 5.43 -5.37 7.59
N ALA A 149 6.14 -4.39 8.13
CA ALA A 149 5.72 -2.99 8.03
C ALA A 149 6.14 -2.43 6.67
N GLN A 150 5.16 -2.03 5.86
CA GLN A 150 5.36 -1.46 4.52
C GLN A 150 4.68 -0.09 4.45
N ILE A 151 5.30 0.88 5.11
CA ILE A 151 4.83 2.27 5.11
C ILE A 151 5.60 3.04 4.04
N SER A 152 4.87 3.60 3.08
CA SER A 152 5.39 4.49 2.04
C SER A 152 4.99 5.91 2.40
N ILE A 153 5.96 6.82 2.44
CA ILE A 153 5.74 8.24 2.76
C ILE A 153 6.02 9.05 1.50
N ALA A 154 5.04 9.84 1.08
CA ALA A 154 5.19 10.80 -0.01
C ALA A 154 5.06 12.22 0.55
N GLU A 155 6.21 12.90 0.63
CA GLU A 155 6.24 14.32 0.95
C GLU A 155 5.57 15.15 -0.16
N PRO A 156 5.14 16.37 0.17
CA PRO A 156 4.44 17.19 -0.78
C PRO A 156 5.42 17.82 -1.77
N GLY A 157 5.51 17.22 -2.95
CA GLY A 157 6.07 17.84 -4.14
C GLY A 157 7.43 18.52 -3.98
N ARG A 158 8.50 17.73 -3.94
CA ARG A 158 9.47 17.84 -5.03
C ARG A 158 9.05 16.79 -6.06
N GLY A 159 8.17 17.19 -6.97
CA GLY A 159 7.82 16.36 -8.12
C GLY A 159 9.08 15.93 -8.85
N ALA A 160 9.05 14.74 -9.44
CA ALA A 160 9.99 14.34 -10.47
C ALA A 160 10.22 15.53 -11.41
N GLY A 161 11.40 16.14 -11.33
CA GLY A 161 11.79 17.22 -12.21
C GLY A 161 11.76 16.67 -13.62
N GLY A 162 10.86 17.21 -14.45
CA GLY A 162 10.93 17.03 -15.88
C GLY A 162 12.33 17.43 -16.36
N GLY A 163 13.06 16.47 -16.91
CA GLY A 163 14.30 16.70 -17.63
C GLY A 163 13.99 17.48 -18.90
N GLY A 164 13.88 18.80 -18.77
CA GLY A 164 14.07 19.75 -19.85
C GLY A 164 15.51 20.24 -19.80
N SER A 165 16.36 19.73 -20.68
CA SER A 165 17.69 20.22 -21.06
C SER A 165 18.04 19.43 -22.32
N GLY A 166 18.40 19.95 -23.48
CA GLY A 166 18.64 21.29 -24.03
C GLY A 166 19.09 21.05 -25.47
#